data_AF-A0A1F9RUF9-F1
#
_entry.id   AF-A0A1F9RUF9-F1
#
_cell.length_a   1.000
_cell.length_b   1.000
_cell.length_c   1.000
_cell.angle_alpha   90.00
_cell.angle_beta   90.00
_cell.angle_gamma   90.00
#
_symmetry.space_group_name_H-M   'P 1'
#
loop_
_entity.id
_entity.type
_entity.pdbx_description
1 polymer ?
#
loop_
_entity_poly.entity_id
_entity_poly.type
_entity_poly.pdbx_seq_one_letter_code
_entity_poly.pdbx_strand_id
1 'polypeptide(L)'
;MRIVTRPDFDGIVCAVLLRRAEIIDTDIFWVEPNEIQTGKAAILKGDIISNLPYVPDCILWFDHHVSNKRPGEIKGAFEIAASAAGVVYRYYQARGRLDNRYDELVLNTDMIDAALLDQDQVRHPEKHPYILLSMTIKNQAYKDKPYWNLLVDLLMETPIKNILEVPDVKRRCAAVVKENAAYENHLTAHTKVKHNISITDFRSLDPVPEGNRFLTYSLFPESIASVKIRFDSAKNT
;
A
#
# COMPACT_ATOMS: atom_id res chain seq x y z
N MET A 1 3.02 10.27 -21.24
CA MET A 1 1.93 10.31 -20.23
C MET A 1 2.54 10.30 -18.83
N ARG A 2 1.78 10.72 -17.81
CA ARG A 2 2.23 10.73 -16.41
C ARG A 2 1.33 9.86 -15.53
N ILE A 3 1.93 9.03 -14.69
CA ILE A 3 1.19 8.21 -13.72
C ILE A 3 0.97 9.03 -12.45
N VAL A 4 -0.26 9.06 -11.96
CA VAL A 4 -0.63 9.64 -10.67
C VAL A 4 -1.24 8.53 -9.80
N THR A 5 -0.61 8.24 -8.66
CA THR A 5 -1.00 7.10 -7.82
C THR A 5 -0.59 7.29 -6.36
N ARG A 6 -1.08 6.42 -5.49
CA ARG A 6 -0.79 6.45 -4.04
C ARG A 6 0.59 5.90 -3.72
N PRO A 7 1.27 6.41 -2.68
CA PRO A 7 2.53 5.87 -2.19
C PRO A 7 2.32 4.66 -1.26
N ASP A 8 1.59 3.66 -1.74
CA ASP A 8 1.36 2.37 -1.09
C ASP A 8 1.70 1.21 -2.03
N PHE A 9 1.58 -0.04 -1.55
CA PHE A 9 1.96 -1.20 -2.37
C PHE A 9 1.10 -1.34 -3.62
N ASP A 10 -0.22 -1.13 -3.51
CA ASP A 10 -1.14 -1.17 -4.65
C ASP A 10 -0.79 -0.09 -5.69
N GLY A 11 -0.50 1.15 -5.25
CA GLY A 11 -0.07 2.22 -6.15
C GLY A 11 1.27 1.96 -6.82
N ILE A 12 2.26 1.37 -6.11
CA ILE A 12 3.52 0.93 -6.71
C ILE A 12 3.27 -0.10 -7.81
N VAL A 13 2.43 -1.12 -7.56
CA VAL A 13 2.15 -2.15 -8.56
C VAL A 13 1.31 -1.59 -9.71
N CYS A 14 0.38 -0.67 -9.47
CA CYS A 14 -0.29 0.09 -10.53
C CYS A 14 0.74 0.79 -11.43
N ALA A 15 1.74 1.45 -10.85
CA ALA A 15 2.78 2.11 -11.62
C ALA A 15 3.64 1.12 -12.44
N VAL A 16 3.98 -0.05 -11.89
CA VAL A 16 4.66 -1.14 -12.62
C VAL A 16 3.88 -1.56 -13.85
N LEU A 17 2.59 -1.89 -13.67
CA LEU A 17 1.74 -2.39 -14.75
C LEU A 17 1.48 -1.32 -15.81
N LEU A 18 1.25 -0.06 -15.40
CA LEU A 18 1.04 1.07 -16.30
C LEU A 18 2.30 1.41 -17.11
N ARG A 19 3.49 1.41 -16.50
CA ARG A 19 4.75 1.63 -17.23
C ARG A 19 5.03 0.54 -18.26
N ARG A 20 4.55 -0.68 -18.03
CA ARG A 20 4.67 -1.75 -19.03
C ARG A 20 3.62 -1.64 -20.14
N ALA A 21 2.39 -1.26 -19.82
CA ALA A 21 1.27 -1.28 -20.76
C ALA A 21 1.12 0.00 -21.61
N GLU A 22 1.73 1.11 -21.20
CA GLU A 22 1.57 2.43 -21.80
C GLU A 22 2.92 3.15 -22.01
N ILE A 23 2.93 4.14 -22.91
CA ILE A 23 4.12 4.97 -23.17
C ILE A 23 4.21 6.07 -22.11
N ILE A 24 5.00 5.80 -21.07
CA ILE A 24 5.27 6.72 -19.96
C ILE A 24 6.68 7.30 -20.12
N ASP A 25 6.76 8.62 -20.29
CA ASP A 25 7.97 9.40 -20.55
C ASP A 25 8.27 10.44 -19.46
N THR A 26 7.54 10.37 -18.34
CA THR A 26 7.64 11.30 -17.22
C THR A 26 7.69 10.56 -15.89
N ASP A 27 8.12 11.26 -14.84
CA ASP A 27 8.17 10.74 -13.48
C ASP A 27 6.77 10.45 -12.92
N ILE A 28 6.69 9.48 -11.99
CA ILE A 28 5.47 9.18 -11.25
C ILE A 28 5.15 10.31 -10.28
N PHE A 29 3.91 10.80 -10.32
CA PHE A 29 3.40 11.77 -9.36
C PHE A 29 2.67 11.06 -8.22
N TRP A 30 3.38 10.88 -7.11
CA TRP A 30 2.84 10.28 -5.88
C TRP A 30 1.94 11.26 -5.13
N VAL A 31 0.71 10.84 -4.83
CA VAL A 31 -0.34 11.69 -4.24
C VAL A 31 -1.17 10.91 -3.23
N GLU A 32 -1.51 11.54 -2.10
CA GLU A 32 -2.49 11.01 -1.15
C GLU A 32 -3.94 11.36 -1.55
N PRO A 33 -4.95 10.51 -1.28
CA PRO A 33 -6.34 10.75 -1.68
C PRO A 33 -6.89 12.12 -1.25
N ASN A 34 -6.52 12.58 -0.06
CA ASN A 34 -6.96 13.86 0.48
C ASN A 34 -6.47 15.06 -0.36
N GLU A 35 -5.30 14.96 -1.00
CA GLU A 35 -4.78 16.03 -1.86
C GLU A 35 -5.55 16.15 -3.17
N ILE A 36 -6.10 15.04 -3.68
CA ILE A 36 -7.06 15.05 -4.80
C ILE A 36 -8.37 15.68 -4.34
N GLN A 37 -8.93 15.21 -3.23
CA GLN A 37 -10.24 15.66 -2.72
C GLN A 37 -10.26 17.15 -2.36
N THR A 38 -9.14 17.68 -1.87
CA THR A 38 -8.98 19.10 -1.52
C THR A 38 -8.49 19.97 -2.68
N GLY A 39 -8.28 19.39 -3.87
CA GLY A 39 -7.79 20.12 -5.05
C GLY A 39 -6.37 20.65 -4.93
N LYS A 40 -5.56 20.10 -4.02
CA LYS A 40 -4.14 20.48 -3.83
C LYS A 40 -3.21 19.82 -4.83
N ALA A 41 -3.57 18.63 -5.30
CA ALA A 41 -2.78 17.89 -6.28
C ALA A 41 -2.89 18.53 -7.68
N ALA A 42 -1.74 18.86 -8.28
CA ALA A 42 -1.69 19.42 -9.63
C ALA A 42 -1.85 18.32 -10.70
N ILE A 43 -3.09 18.05 -11.07
CA ILE A 43 -3.45 17.10 -12.14
C ILE A 43 -3.40 17.79 -13.49
N LEU A 44 -2.81 17.11 -14.47
CA LEU A 44 -2.59 17.62 -15.82
C LEU A 44 -3.37 16.80 -16.85
N LYS A 45 -3.72 17.46 -17.94
CA LYS A 45 -4.26 16.79 -19.13
C LYS A 45 -3.22 15.80 -19.66
N GLY A 46 -3.53 14.50 -19.60
CA GLY A 46 -2.58 13.43 -19.96
C GLY A 46 -2.18 12.53 -18.79
N ASP A 47 -2.65 12.83 -17.58
CA ASP A 47 -2.45 11.98 -16.41
C ASP A 47 -3.28 10.70 -16.47
N ILE A 48 -2.65 9.58 -16.12
CA ILE A 48 -3.30 8.32 -15.79
C ILE A 48 -3.42 8.25 -14.28
N ILE A 49 -4.65 8.23 -13.76
CA ILE A 49 -4.90 8.16 -12.32
C ILE A 49 -5.21 6.72 -11.93
N SER A 50 -4.52 6.20 -10.92
CA SER A 50 -4.76 4.87 -10.36
C SER A 50 -4.84 4.92 -8.84
N ASN A 51 -5.69 4.08 -8.24
CA ASN A 51 -5.85 3.96 -6.78
C ASN A 51 -6.18 5.32 -6.11
N LEU A 52 -6.86 6.23 -6.81
CA LEU A 52 -7.13 7.59 -6.34
C LEU A 52 -8.53 8.04 -6.80
N PRO A 53 -9.15 9.00 -6.09
CA PRO A 53 -10.43 9.57 -6.51
C PRO A 53 -10.38 10.10 -7.95
N TYR A 54 -11.50 9.97 -8.66
CA TYR A 54 -11.62 10.41 -10.05
C TYR A 54 -11.43 11.93 -10.19
N VAL A 55 -10.70 12.35 -11.25
CA VAL A 55 -10.55 13.75 -11.66
C VAL A 55 -10.89 13.87 -13.16
N PRO A 56 -11.76 14.81 -13.58
CA PRO A 56 -12.20 14.92 -14.98
C PRO A 56 -11.09 15.07 -16.03
N ASP A 57 -9.96 15.69 -15.67
CA ASP A 57 -8.87 16.00 -16.61
C ASP A 57 -7.94 14.81 -16.91
N CYS A 58 -8.13 13.66 -16.24
CA CYS A 58 -7.35 12.45 -16.50
C CYS A 58 -7.74 11.78 -17.83
N ILE A 59 -6.77 11.11 -18.47
CA ILE A 59 -7.00 10.39 -19.74
C ILE A 59 -7.43 8.94 -19.53
N LEU A 60 -7.03 8.36 -18.40
CA LEU A 60 -7.32 7.01 -17.96
C LEU A 60 -7.49 7.03 -16.44
N TRP A 61 -8.48 6.30 -15.95
CA TRP A 61 -8.73 6.16 -14.52
C TRP A 61 -8.93 4.69 -14.14
N PHE A 62 -8.23 4.27 -13.09
CA PHE A 62 -8.30 2.93 -12.51
C PHE A 62 -8.54 3.01 -11.01
N ASP A 63 -9.65 2.44 -10.54
CA ASP A 63 -9.97 2.45 -9.11
C ASP A 63 -10.88 1.29 -8.73
N HIS A 64 -10.95 1.01 -7.43
CA HIS A 64 -11.75 -0.05 -6.83
C HIS A 64 -12.52 0.37 -5.58
N HIS A 65 -12.29 1.59 -5.08
CA HIS A 65 -12.91 2.10 -3.87
C HIS A 65 -14.40 2.42 -4.09
N VAL A 66 -15.28 1.69 -3.40
CA VAL A 66 -16.74 1.97 -3.41
C VAL A 66 -17.07 3.39 -2.93
N SER A 67 -16.22 3.98 -2.09
CA SER A 67 -16.40 5.34 -1.57
C SER A 67 -16.16 6.43 -2.61
N ASN A 68 -15.48 6.13 -3.72
CA ASN A 68 -15.20 7.12 -4.75
C ASN A 68 -16.40 7.27 -5.68
N LYS A 69 -16.73 8.52 -6.03
CA LYS A 69 -17.83 8.81 -6.93
C LYS A 69 -17.45 8.38 -8.35
N ARG A 70 -18.10 7.33 -8.85
CA ARG A 70 -17.94 6.91 -10.24
C ARG A 70 -18.54 7.98 -11.17
N PRO A 71 -17.77 8.52 -12.13
CA PRO A 71 -18.35 9.32 -13.21
C PRO A 71 -19.14 8.41 -14.18
N GLY A 72 -19.71 9.00 -15.23
CA GLY A 72 -20.38 8.26 -16.31
C GLY A 72 -19.40 7.44 -17.15
N GLU A 73 -19.22 7.79 -18.42
CA GLU A 73 -18.23 7.13 -19.26
C GLU A 73 -16.80 7.46 -18.81
N ILE A 74 -15.98 6.42 -18.66
CA ILE A 74 -14.55 6.53 -18.35
C ILE A 74 -13.72 5.78 -19.37
N LYS A 75 -12.54 6.31 -19.65
CA LYS A 75 -11.45 5.50 -20.19
C LYS A 75 -10.68 4.92 -19.01
N GLY A 76 -10.34 3.64 -19.08
CA GLY A 76 -9.82 2.86 -17.96
C GLY A 76 -10.88 1.92 -17.40
N ALA A 77 -10.81 1.59 -16.12
CA ALA A 77 -11.73 0.64 -15.49
C ALA A 77 -11.98 0.96 -14.02
N PHE A 78 -13.21 0.71 -13.59
CA PHE A 78 -13.59 0.73 -12.19
C PHE A 78 -14.33 -0.58 -11.89
N GLU A 79 -13.88 -1.30 -10.87
CA GLU A 79 -14.47 -2.55 -10.42
C GLU A 79 -14.38 -2.66 -8.90
N ILE A 80 -15.40 -3.18 -8.24
CA ILE A 80 -15.27 -3.57 -6.83
C ILE A 80 -14.36 -4.81 -6.79
N ALA A 81 -13.10 -4.57 -6.47
CA ALA A 81 -12.02 -5.56 -6.54
C ALA A 81 -11.09 -5.45 -5.34
N ALA A 82 -10.20 -6.44 -5.18
CA ALA A 82 -9.27 -6.52 -4.07
C ALA A 82 -8.20 -5.41 -4.08
N SER A 83 -7.78 -4.95 -5.28
CA SER A 83 -6.83 -3.83 -5.45
C SER A 83 -7.09 -3.09 -6.78
N ALA A 84 -6.60 -1.86 -6.90
CA ALA A 84 -6.59 -1.15 -8.18
C ALA A 84 -5.61 -1.77 -9.19
N ALA A 85 -4.48 -2.33 -8.72
CA ALA A 85 -3.52 -3.04 -9.56
C ALA A 85 -4.16 -4.25 -10.26
N GLY A 86 -5.01 -5.01 -9.56
CA GLY A 86 -5.79 -6.09 -10.15
C GLY A 86 -6.72 -5.60 -11.27
N VAL A 87 -7.32 -4.41 -11.11
CA VAL A 87 -8.16 -3.77 -12.14
C VAL A 87 -7.32 -3.36 -13.35
N VAL A 88 -6.17 -2.70 -13.14
CA VAL A 88 -5.22 -2.35 -14.20
C VAL A 88 -4.77 -3.60 -14.96
N TYR A 89 -4.42 -4.65 -14.23
CA TYR A 89 -3.92 -5.90 -14.79
C TYR A 89 -4.95 -6.55 -15.73
N ARG A 90 -6.17 -6.79 -15.23
CA ARG A 90 -7.25 -7.37 -16.05
C ARG A 90 -7.57 -6.53 -17.27
N TYR A 91 -7.59 -5.20 -17.12
CA TYR A 91 -7.85 -4.28 -18.23
C TYR A 91 -6.83 -4.43 -19.36
N TYR A 92 -5.54 -4.49 -19.05
CA TYR A 92 -4.50 -4.58 -20.09
C TYR A 92 -4.20 -6.00 -20.55
N GLN A 93 -4.41 -7.01 -19.71
CA GLN A 93 -4.31 -8.41 -20.11
C GLN A 93 -5.37 -8.75 -21.18
N ALA A 94 -6.62 -8.32 -21.00
CA ALA A 94 -7.68 -8.48 -22.00
C ALA A 94 -7.40 -7.76 -23.34
N ARG A 95 -6.44 -6.84 -23.36
CA ARG A 95 -6.00 -6.09 -24.55
C ARG A 95 -4.68 -6.60 -25.12
N GLY A 96 -4.13 -7.70 -24.59
CA GLY A 96 -2.86 -8.27 -25.03
C GLY A 96 -1.65 -7.38 -24.76
N ARG A 97 -1.73 -6.44 -23.81
CA ARG A 97 -0.62 -5.53 -23.45
C ARG A 97 0.17 -5.98 -22.23
N LEU A 98 -0.40 -6.88 -21.43
CA LEU A 98 0.27 -7.53 -20.31
C LEU A 98 0.11 -9.04 -20.44
N ASP A 99 1.11 -9.78 -19.96
CA ASP A 99 1.13 -11.24 -19.93
C ASP A 99 1.16 -11.76 -18.48
N ASN A 100 1.17 -13.07 -18.33
CA ASN A 100 1.11 -13.79 -17.06
C ASN A 100 2.33 -13.62 -16.15
N ARG A 101 3.38 -12.91 -16.57
CA ARG A 101 4.58 -12.72 -15.74
C ARG A 101 4.30 -11.89 -14.47
N TYR A 102 3.19 -11.17 -14.43
CA TYR A 102 2.75 -10.37 -13.29
C TYR A 102 1.72 -11.08 -12.40
N ASP A 103 1.31 -12.32 -12.72
CA ASP A 103 0.28 -13.04 -11.97
C ASP A 103 0.61 -13.13 -10.47
N GLU A 104 1.85 -13.51 -10.12
CA GLU A 104 2.28 -13.62 -8.73
C GLU A 104 2.28 -12.26 -8.00
N LEU A 105 2.74 -11.20 -8.69
CA LEU A 105 2.78 -9.85 -8.12
C LEU A 105 1.36 -9.33 -7.84
N VAL A 106 0.45 -9.49 -8.80
CA VAL A 106 -0.93 -9.04 -8.68
C VAL A 106 -1.69 -9.86 -7.62
N LEU A 107 -1.48 -11.18 -7.57
CA LEU A 107 -2.07 -12.05 -6.55
C LEU A 107 -1.69 -11.58 -5.13
N ASN A 108 -0.41 -11.28 -4.90
CA ASN A 108 0.04 -10.78 -3.60
C ASN A 108 -0.46 -9.37 -3.31
N THR A 109 -0.59 -8.51 -4.33
CA THR A 109 -1.14 -7.16 -4.19
C THR A 109 -2.61 -7.20 -3.76
N ASP A 110 -3.42 -8.02 -4.43
CA ASP A 110 -4.83 -8.24 -4.09
C ASP A 110 -4.98 -8.76 -2.65
N MET A 111 -4.16 -9.72 -2.24
CA MET A 111 -4.17 -10.27 -0.89
C MET A 111 -3.83 -9.20 0.17
N ILE A 112 -2.79 -8.40 -0.07
CA ILE A 112 -2.31 -7.39 0.87
C ILE A 112 -3.30 -6.22 1.01
N ASP A 113 -3.80 -5.70 -0.11
CA ASP A 113 -4.68 -4.53 -0.10
C ASP A 113 -6.07 -4.84 0.46
N ALA A 114 -6.61 -6.01 0.14
CA ALA A 114 -7.86 -6.51 0.72
C ALA A 114 -7.71 -7.03 2.17
N ALA A 115 -6.50 -7.02 2.72
CA ALA A 115 -6.18 -7.54 4.06
C ALA A 115 -6.60 -9.01 4.26
N LEU A 116 -6.53 -9.83 3.20
CA LEU A 116 -6.81 -11.27 3.23
C LEU A 116 -5.60 -12.04 3.73
N LEU A 117 -5.13 -11.69 4.94
CA LEU A 117 -3.92 -12.23 5.55
C LEU A 117 -4.27 -13.22 6.67
N ASP A 118 -3.51 -14.31 6.74
CA ASP A 118 -3.56 -15.22 7.88
C ASP A 118 -2.67 -14.76 9.05
N GLN A 119 -2.74 -15.48 10.18
CA GLN A 119 -1.97 -15.13 11.37
C GLN A 119 -0.45 -15.24 11.18
N ASP A 120 0.04 -16.24 10.43
CA ASP A 120 1.49 -16.40 10.18
C ASP A 120 2.00 -15.28 9.28
N GLN A 121 1.26 -14.93 8.23
CA GLN A 121 1.53 -13.80 7.36
C GLN A 121 1.66 -12.47 8.10
N VAL A 122 0.80 -12.24 9.10
CA VAL A 122 0.82 -11.01 9.91
C VAL A 122 1.98 -11.02 10.93
N ARG A 123 2.25 -12.16 11.58
CA ARG A 123 3.25 -12.27 12.67
C ARG A 123 4.66 -12.44 12.16
N HIS A 124 4.82 -13.16 11.05
CA HIS A 124 6.09 -13.57 10.48
C HIS A 124 6.26 -13.04 9.04
N PRO A 125 6.13 -11.72 8.81
CA PRO A 125 6.24 -11.16 7.47
C PRO A 125 7.56 -11.52 6.79
N GLU A 126 8.64 -11.78 7.54
CA GLU A 126 9.94 -12.25 7.03
C GLU A 126 9.88 -13.55 6.21
N LYS A 127 8.83 -14.37 6.42
CA LYS A 127 8.60 -15.60 5.65
C LYS A 127 7.85 -15.35 4.34
N HIS A 128 7.31 -14.15 4.15
CA HIS A 128 6.39 -13.79 3.07
C HIS A 128 6.94 -12.58 2.29
N PRO A 129 7.75 -12.81 1.23
CA PRO A 129 8.54 -11.77 0.56
C PRO A 129 7.77 -10.50 0.15
N TYR A 130 6.58 -10.67 -0.43
CA TYR A 130 5.76 -9.52 -0.87
C TYR A 130 5.12 -8.77 0.30
N ILE A 131 4.71 -9.48 1.35
CA ILE A 131 4.20 -8.84 2.58
C ILE A 131 5.33 -8.03 3.22
N LEU A 132 6.51 -8.63 3.39
CA LEU A 132 7.68 -7.94 3.92
C LEU A 132 8.02 -6.68 3.11
N LEU A 133 8.05 -6.81 1.79
CA LEU A 133 8.32 -5.69 0.89
C LEU A 133 7.24 -4.61 1.01
N SER A 134 5.96 -4.98 1.07
CA SER A 134 4.87 -4.00 1.20
C SER A 134 5.01 -3.15 2.48
N MET A 135 5.49 -3.76 3.57
CA MET A 135 5.68 -3.10 4.85
C MET A 135 6.88 -2.13 4.88
N THR A 136 7.77 -2.17 3.89
CA THR A 136 8.87 -1.19 3.76
C THR A 136 8.39 0.14 3.17
N ILE A 137 7.20 0.17 2.57
CA ILE A 137 6.62 1.35 1.93
C ILE A 137 5.91 2.17 3.00
N LYS A 138 6.52 3.31 3.33
CA LYS A 138 6.01 4.28 4.30
C LYS A 138 5.95 5.65 3.65
N ASN A 139 4.88 6.42 3.88
CA ASN A 139 4.83 7.81 3.46
C ASN A 139 5.26 8.75 4.59
N GLN A 140 6.56 9.06 4.64
CA GLN A 140 7.12 10.05 5.56
C GLN A 140 7.19 11.44 4.91
N ALA A 141 6.03 12.03 4.62
CA ALA A 141 5.93 13.31 3.91
C ALA A 141 6.74 13.32 2.60
N TYR A 142 6.56 12.28 1.78
CA TYR A 142 7.17 12.15 0.46
C TYR A 142 8.70 12.04 0.39
N LYS A 143 9.40 11.90 1.53
CA LYS A 143 10.86 11.70 1.58
C LYS A 143 11.32 10.41 0.89
N ASP A 144 10.45 9.40 0.85
CA ASP A 144 10.74 8.06 0.32
C ASP A 144 10.45 7.92 -1.19
N LYS A 145 10.15 9.00 -1.91
CA LYS A 145 9.94 8.98 -3.38
C LYS A 145 11.03 8.23 -4.17
N PRO A 146 12.34 8.43 -3.90
CA PRO A 146 13.38 7.67 -4.59
C PRO A 146 13.29 6.16 -4.34
N TYR A 147 12.88 5.76 -3.14
CA TYR A 147 12.70 4.36 -2.79
C TYR A 147 11.48 3.75 -3.51
N TRP A 148 10.36 4.45 -3.60
CA TRP A 148 9.18 3.95 -4.33
C TRP A 148 9.47 3.80 -5.82
N ASN A 149 10.16 4.78 -6.43
CA ASN A 149 10.60 4.69 -7.83
C ASN A 149 11.54 3.49 -8.05
N LEU A 150 12.50 3.28 -7.14
CA LEU A 150 13.37 2.10 -7.15
C LEU A 150 12.56 0.80 -7.12
N LEU A 151 11.53 0.71 -6.27
CA LEU A 151 10.68 -0.48 -6.21
C LEU A 151 9.89 -0.70 -7.50
N VAL A 152 9.39 0.36 -8.13
CA VAL A 152 8.73 0.25 -9.45
C VAL A 152 9.71 -0.31 -10.48
N ASP A 153 10.93 0.24 -10.57
CA ASP A 153 11.94 -0.25 -11.52
C ASP A 153 12.31 -1.71 -11.27
N LEU A 154 12.51 -2.09 -10.00
CA LEU A 154 12.87 -3.46 -9.63
C LEU A 154 11.74 -4.45 -9.94
N LEU A 155 10.49 -4.14 -9.56
CA LEU A 155 9.34 -5.02 -9.74
C LEU A 155 8.94 -5.22 -11.21
N MET A 156 9.40 -4.37 -12.13
CA MET A 156 9.14 -4.55 -13.56
C MET A 156 9.82 -5.78 -14.15
N GLU A 157 11.03 -6.12 -13.70
CA GLU A 157 11.87 -7.15 -14.35
C GLU A 157 12.56 -8.13 -13.38
N THR A 158 12.62 -7.80 -12.08
CA THR A 158 13.45 -8.53 -11.12
C THR A 158 12.60 -9.47 -10.27
N PRO A 159 12.96 -10.75 -10.15
CA PRO A 159 12.28 -11.67 -9.22
C PRO A 159 12.40 -11.19 -7.78
N ILE A 160 11.34 -11.35 -6.98
CA ILE A 160 11.25 -10.84 -5.61
C ILE A 160 12.45 -11.24 -4.72
N LYS A 161 12.97 -12.47 -4.86
CA LYS A 161 14.13 -12.95 -4.11
C LYS A 161 15.37 -12.07 -4.33
N ASN A 162 15.57 -11.56 -5.54
CA ASN A 162 16.70 -10.69 -5.86
C ASN A 162 16.43 -9.25 -5.43
N ILE A 163 15.17 -8.80 -5.48
CA ILE A 163 14.76 -7.48 -4.96
C ILE A 163 15.10 -7.37 -3.47
N LEU A 164 14.82 -8.41 -2.68
CA LEU A 164 15.09 -8.43 -1.24
C LEU A 164 16.59 -8.36 -0.89
N GLU A 165 17.47 -8.69 -1.83
CA GLU A 165 18.93 -8.60 -1.64
C GLU A 165 19.52 -7.24 -2.02
N VAL A 166 18.73 -6.35 -2.67
CA VAL A 166 19.18 -4.99 -2.98
C VAL A 166 19.48 -4.25 -1.66
N PRO A 167 20.67 -3.62 -1.49
CA PRO A 167 21.12 -3.13 -0.19
C PRO A 167 20.10 -2.26 0.58
N ASP A 168 19.44 -1.31 -0.10
CA ASP A 168 18.45 -0.45 0.56
C ASP A 168 17.15 -1.20 0.90
N VAL A 169 16.69 -2.10 0.02
CA VAL A 169 15.53 -2.95 0.28
C VAL A 169 15.80 -3.88 1.45
N LYS A 170 16.95 -4.56 1.46
CA LYS A 170 17.38 -5.48 2.53
C LYS A 170 17.44 -4.78 3.88
N ARG A 171 18.02 -3.58 3.91
CA ARG A 171 18.11 -2.75 5.13
C ARG A 171 16.71 -2.39 5.66
N ARG A 172 15.79 -1.97 4.79
CA ARG A 172 14.41 -1.64 5.17
C ARG A 172 13.62 -2.87 5.62
N CYS A 173 13.79 -4.01 4.96
CA CYS A 173 13.19 -5.28 5.38
C CYS A 173 13.66 -5.69 6.77
N ALA A 174 14.97 -5.62 7.05
CA ALA A 174 15.51 -5.92 8.37
C ALA A 174 14.95 -4.99 9.46
N ALA A 175 14.75 -3.70 9.13
CA ALA A 175 14.11 -2.75 10.03
C ALA A 175 12.64 -3.13 10.31
N VAL A 176 11.87 -3.48 9.29
CA VAL A 176 10.48 -3.94 9.42
C VAL A 176 10.37 -5.13 10.36
N VAL A 177 11.24 -6.14 10.22
CA VAL A 177 11.22 -7.33 11.10
C VAL A 177 11.46 -6.94 12.56
N LYS A 178 12.44 -6.08 12.81
CA LYS A 178 12.76 -5.59 14.16
C LYS A 178 11.60 -4.78 14.75
N GLU A 179 11.01 -3.89 13.97
CA GLU A 179 9.86 -3.07 14.36
C GLU A 179 8.63 -3.94 14.66
N ASN A 180 8.36 -4.97 13.84
CA ASN A 180 7.23 -5.88 14.03
C ASN A 180 7.35 -6.63 15.36
N ALA A 181 8.53 -7.19 15.65
CA ALA A 181 8.79 -7.88 16.92
C ALA A 181 8.71 -6.93 18.13
N ALA A 182 9.23 -5.71 18.02
CA ALA A 182 9.13 -4.71 19.09
C ALA A 182 7.67 -4.31 19.34
N TYR A 183 6.89 -4.12 18.27
CA TYR A 183 5.49 -3.74 18.36
C TYR A 183 4.61 -4.85 18.96
N GLU A 184 4.88 -6.12 18.63
CA GLU A 184 4.25 -7.28 19.28
C GLU A 184 4.45 -7.27 20.81
N ASN A 185 5.66 -6.97 21.29
CA ASN A 185 5.94 -6.87 22.72
C ASN A 185 5.13 -5.73 23.37
N HIS A 186 5.05 -4.57 22.72
CA HIS A 186 4.24 -3.45 23.20
C HIS A 186 2.75 -3.81 23.24
N LEU A 187 2.21 -4.43 22.19
CA LEU A 187 0.82 -4.85 22.16
C LEU A 187 0.51 -5.84 23.27
N THR A 188 1.37 -6.84 23.46
CA THR A 188 1.19 -7.87 24.50
C THR A 188 1.19 -7.28 25.90
N ALA A 189 2.09 -6.32 26.18
CA ALA A 189 2.20 -5.71 27.51
C ALA A 189 1.09 -4.70 27.82
N HIS A 190 0.52 -4.04 26.81
CA HIS A 190 -0.38 -2.89 26.98
C HIS A 190 -1.82 -3.13 26.53
N THR A 191 -2.17 -4.34 26.09
CA THR A 191 -3.51 -4.65 25.59
C THR A 191 -4.28 -5.54 26.54
N LYS A 192 -5.57 -5.22 26.72
CA LYS A 192 -6.54 -6.08 27.41
C LYS A 192 -7.74 -6.29 26.51
N VAL A 193 -8.27 -7.51 26.48
CA VAL A 193 -9.51 -7.81 25.74
C VAL A 193 -10.70 -7.70 26.69
N LYS A 194 -11.74 -6.97 26.28
CA LYS A 194 -13.00 -6.83 27.01
C LYS A 194 -14.16 -6.92 26.02
N HIS A 195 -15.04 -7.91 26.19
CA HIS A 195 -16.19 -8.16 25.31
C HIS A 195 -15.79 -8.22 23.82
N ASN A 196 -14.78 -9.00 23.46
CA ASN A 196 -14.27 -9.12 22.08
C ASN A 196 -13.71 -7.81 21.50
N ILE A 197 -13.35 -6.83 22.34
CA ILE A 197 -12.67 -5.61 21.92
C ILE A 197 -11.28 -5.59 22.55
N SER A 198 -10.23 -5.53 21.73
CA SER A 198 -8.86 -5.31 22.22
C SER A 198 -8.69 -3.83 22.56
N ILE A 199 -8.30 -3.52 23.79
CA ILE A 199 -8.04 -2.16 24.27
C ILE A 199 -6.55 -2.04 24.56
N THR A 200 -5.81 -1.36 23.68
CA THR A 200 -4.38 -1.08 23.82
C THR A 200 -4.19 0.30 24.43
N ASP A 201 -3.59 0.40 25.61
CA ASP A 201 -3.32 1.66 26.30
C ASP A 201 -1.84 2.03 26.28
N PHE A 202 -1.47 2.92 25.35
CA PHE A 202 -0.12 3.44 25.18
C PHE A 202 0.08 4.82 25.82
N ARG A 203 -0.85 5.32 26.65
CA ARG A 203 -0.70 6.64 27.29
C ARG A 203 0.55 6.77 28.17
N SER A 204 1.11 5.65 28.65
CA SER A 204 2.34 5.62 29.45
C SER A 204 3.62 5.56 28.62
N LEU A 205 3.53 5.52 27.29
CA LEU A 205 4.69 5.36 26.39
C LEU A 205 4.93 6.66 25.61
N ASP A 206 6.17 7.13 25.63
CA ASP A 206 6.68 8.22 24.80
C ASP A 206 8.10 7.87 24.31
N PRO A 207 8.33 7.70 22.99
CA PRO A 207 7.36 7.83 21.90
C PRO A 207 6.31 6.71 21.92
N VAL A 208 5.13 7.00 21.35
CA VAL A 208 4.10 5.99 21.13
C VAL A 208 4.59 5.00 20.05
N PRO A 209 4.58 3.69 20.31
CA PRO A 209 5.05 2.71 19.35
C PRO A 209 4.07 2.57 18.17
N GLU A 210 4.62 2.40 16.97
CA GLU A 210 3.91 2.14 15.73
C GLU A 210 4.36 0.80 15.13
N GLY A 211 3.50 0.18 14.33
CA GLY A 211 3.79 -1.10 13.71
C GLY A 211 2.60 -1.61 12.90
N ASN A 212 2.68 -2.87 12.48
CA ASN A 212 1.67 -3.53 11.67
C ASN A 212 0.27 -3.44 12.34
N ARG A 213 -0.68 -2.80 11.65
CA ARG A 213 -2.05 -2.61 12.16
C ARG A 213 -2.82 -3.93 12.37
N PHE A 214 -2.39 -5.01 11.71
CA PHE A 214 -3.04 -6.31 11.81
C PHE A 214 -2.51 -7.17 12.97
N LEU A 215 -1.33 -6.84 13.54
CA LEU A 215 -0.73 -7.61 14.63
C LEU A 215 -1.68 -7.73 15.84
N THR A 216 -2.44 -6.68 16.15
CA THR A 216 -3.40 -6.72 17.26
C THR A 216 -4.46 -7.81 17.07
N TYR A 217 -4.99 -7.97 15.86
CA TYR A 217 -5.99 -9.01 15.57
C TYR A 217 -5.39 -10.42 15.52
N SER A 218 -4.09 -10.53 15.17
CA SER A 218 -3.38 -11.81 15.22
C SER A 218 -3.02 -12.24 16.64
N LEU A 219 -2.68 -11.29 17.51
CA LEU A 219 -2.36 -11.55 18.93
C LEU A 219 -3.61 -11.79 19.79
N PHE A 220 -4.72 -11.16 19.43
CA PHE A 220 -6.00 -11.24 20.15
C PHE A 220 -7.12 -11.66 19.18
N PRO A 221 -7.10 -12.91 18.67
CA PRO A 221 -7.97 -13.37 17.58
C PRO A 221 -9.47 -13.42 17.92
N GLU A 222 -9.82 -13.35 19.20
CA GLU A 222 -11.20 -13.20 19.66
C GLU A 222 -11.74 -11.78 19.46
N SER A 223 -10.87 -10.81 19.11
CA SER A 223 -11.24 -9.41 18.99
C SER A 223 -11.87 -9.11 17.63
N ILE A 224 -13.09 -8.55 17.65
CA ILE A 224 -13.80 -8.09 16.45
C ILE A 224 -13.51 -6.61 16.15
N ALA A 225 -12.97 -5.90 17.13
CA ALA A 225 -12.59 -4.49 17.01
C ALA A 225 -11.40 -4.18 17.93
N SER A 226 -10.65 -3.13 17.58
CA SER A 226 -9.51 -2.66 18.35
C SER A 226 -9.60 -1.17 18.66
N VAL A 227 -9.30 -0.81 19.91
CA VAL A 227 -9.19 0.57 20.38
C VAL A 227 -7.77 0.81 20.87
N LYS A 228 -7.09 1.78 20.27
CA LYS A 228 -5.77 2.25 20.71
C LYS A 228 -5.90 3.61 21.38
N ILE A 229 -5.49 3.70 22.63
CA ILE A 229 -5.48 4.93 23.43
C ILE A 229 -4.05 5.45 23.50
N ARG A 230 -3.84 6.70 23.09
CA ARG A 230 -2.55 7.39 23.15
C ARG A 230 -2.77 8.88 23.34
N PHE A 231 -1.78 9.59 23.87
CA PHE A 231 -1.74 11.04 23.75
C PHE A 231 -1.31 11.43 22.34
N ASP A 232 -1.81 12.56 21.86
CA ASP A 232 -1.23 13.19 20.69
C ASP A 232 0.19 13.62 21.09
N SER A 233 1.19 13.09 20.38
CA SER A 233 2.58 13.43 20.64
C SER A 233 2.75 14.91 20.32
N ALA A 234 2.98 15.74 21.35
CA ALA A 234 3.33 17.14 21.21
C ALA A 234 4.73 17.29 20.59
N LYS A 235 4.86 17.00 19.30
CA LYS A 235 6.02 17.29 18.47
C LYS A 235 5.56 17.82 17.11
N ASN A 236 4.88 18.96 17.16
CA ASN A 236 4.78 19.91 16.06
C ASN A 236 5.16 21.29 16.61
N THR A 237 6.44 21.46 16.93
CA THR A 237 7.11 22.77 17.03
C THR A 237 8.36 22.70 16.18
#